data_AF-A0A1G8W4Y3-F1
#
_entry.id   AF-A0A1G8W4Y3-F1
#
_cell.length_a   1.000
_cell.length_b   1.000
_cell.length_c   1.000
_cell.angle_alpha   90.00
_cell.angle_beta   90.00
_cell.angle_gamma   90.00
#
_symmetry.space_group_name_H-M   'P 1'
#
loop_
_entity.id
_entity.type
_entity.pdbx_description
1 polymer ?
#
loop_
_entity_poly.entity_id
_entity_poly.type
_entity_poly.pdbx_seq_one_letter_code
_entity_poly.pdbx_strand_id
1 'polypeptide(L)' 'MTKDELRAELERQAKRYKDIYGGEVTTYAAQPDPERKPWRKRSNLLDQAFQKELERIEKEKAKKEASATDNPD' A
#
# COMPACT_ATOMS: atom_id res chain seq x y z
N MET A 1 5.43 -31.73 -29.47
CA MET A 1 5.15 -30.49 -28.74
C MET A 1 6.45 -29.91 -28.24
N THR A 2 7.13 -29.20 -29.11
CA THR A 2 8.26 -28.35 -28.74
C THR A 2 7.73 -27.04 -28.14
N LYS A 3 8.57 -26.32 -27.39
CA LYS A 3 8.20 -25.04 -26.79
C LYS A 3 7.76 -24.01 -27.85
N ASP A 4 8.33 -24.10 -29.04
CA ASP A 4 8.05 -23.17 -30.15
C ASP A 4 6.69 -23.47 -30.80
N GLU A 5 6.36 -24.76 -30.99
CA GLU A 5 5.02 -25.19 -31.42
C GLU A 5 3.92 -24.71 -30.46
N LEU A 6 4.17 -24.83 -29.14
CA LEU A 6 3.21 -24.42 -28.12
C LEU A 6 3.00 -22.90 -28.11
N ARG A 7 4.08 -22.12 -28.30
CA ARG A 7 3.97 -20.65 -28.42
C ARG A 7 3.16 -20.26 -29.66
N ALA A 8 3.43 -20.88 -30.80
CA ALA A 8 2.72 -20.58 -32.05
C ALA A 8 1.21 -20.90 -31.95
N GLU A 9 0.84 -22.01 -31.33
CA GLU A 9 -0.58 -22.37 -31.17
C GLU A 9 -1.30 -21.42 -30.20
N LEU A 10 -0.68 -21.04 -29.08
CA LEU A 10 -1.25 -20.06 -28.14
C LEU A 10 -1.44 -18.68 -28.78
N GLU A 11 -0.47 -18.22 -29.56
CA GLU A 11 -0.57 -16.93 -30.28
C GLU A 11 -1.72 -16.94 -31.29
N ARG A 12 -1.89 -18.06 -32.01
CA ARG A 12 -3.00 -18.24 -32.95
C ARG A 12 -4.36 -18.27 -32.24
N GLN A 13 -4.44 -18.84 -31.04
CA GLN A 13 -5.66 -18.86 -30.23
C GLN A 13 -6.02 -17.46 -29.71
N ALA A 14 -5.04 -16.75 -29.15
CA ALA A 14 -5.23 -15.38 -28.68
C ALA A 14 -5.69 -14.43 -29.80
N LYS A 15 -5.07 -14.53 -30.98
CA LYS A 15 -5.45 -13.73 -32.16
C LYS A 15 -6.87 -14.02 -32.62
N ARG A 16 -7.25 -15.30 -32.76
CA ARG A 16 -8.63 -15.69 -33.12
C ARG A 16 -9.65 -15.21 -32.09
N TYR A 17 -9.34 -15.31 -30.81
CA TYR A 17 -10.23 -14.87 -29.74
C TYR A 17 -10.49 -13.36 -29.79
N LYS A 18 -9.44 -12.57 -30.03
CA LYS A 18 -9.53 -11.12 -30.18
C LYS A 18 -10.28 -10.69 -31.45
N ASP A 19 -9.94 -11.30 -32.60
CA ASP A 19 -10.43 -10.85 -33.91
C ASP A 19 -11.85 -11.36 -34.23
N ILE A 20 -12.23 -12.56 -33.76
CA ILE A 20 -13.52 -13.21 -34.12
C ILE A 20 -14.57 -12.98 -33.04
N TYR A 21 -14.21 -13.12 -31.77
CA TYR A 21 -15.17 -13.08 -30.66
C TYR A 21 -15.20 -11.72 -29.95
N GLY A 22 -14.32 -10.80 -30.32
CA GLY A 22 -14.21 -9.47 -29.71
C GLY A 22 -13.87 -9.53 -28.22
N GLY A 23 -13.33 -10.66 -27.75
CA GLY A 23 -13.04 -10.87 -26.33
C GLY A 23 -11.81 -10.10 -25.88
N GLU A 24 -11.89 -9.50 -24.69
CA GLU A 24 -10.76 -8.81 -24.07
C GLU A 24 -9.78 -9.83 -23.48
N VAL A 25 -8.55 -9.88 -24.02
CA VAL A 25 -7.48 -10.74 -23.49
C VAL A 25 -6.89 -10.05 -22.26
N THR A 26 -7.21 -10.55 -21.07
CA THR A 26 -6.62 -10.07 -19.82
C THR A 26 -5.23 -10.67 -19.64
N THR A 27 -4.19 -9.87 -19.91
CA THR A 27 -2.80 -10.26 -19.67
C THR A 27 -2.47 -10.05 -18.20
N TYR A 28 -2.33 -11.15 -17.43
CA TYR A 28 -1.87 -11.12 -16.03
C TYR A 28 -0.36 -10.88 -15.92
N ALA A 29 0.12 -9.79 -16.53
CA ALA A 29 1.47 -9.30 -16.27
C ALA A 29 1.48 -8.56 -14.92
N ALA A 30 2.57 -8.71 -14.16
CA ALA A 30 2.77 -7.85 -13.00
C ALA A 30 2.81 -6.39 -13.45
N GLN A 31 2.08 -5.51 -12.75
CA GLN A 31 2.17 -4.07 -13.00
C GLN A 31 3.60 -3.63 -12.74
N PRO A 32 4.22 -2.83 -13.63
CA PRO A 32 5.56 -2.32 -13.40
C PRO A 32 5.57 -1.52 -12.10
N ASP A 33 6.64 -1.66 -11.31
CA ASP A 33 6.79 -0.88 -10.09
C ASP A 33 6.69 0.62 -10.44
N PRO A 34 5.97 1.43 -9.64
CA PRO A 34 5.81 2.83 -9.91
C PRO A 34 7.19 3.51 -10.04
N GLU A 35 7.41 4.21 -11.16
CA GLU A 35 8.70 4.82 -11.53
C GLU A 35 9.28 5.75 -10.45
N ARG A 36 8.42 6.28 -9.56
CA ARG A 36 8.80 7.20 -8.50
C ARG A 36 8.20 6.73 -7.18
N LYS A 37 9.05 6.67 -6.15
CA LYS A 37 8.60 6.41 -4.77
C LYS A 37 7.49 7.39 -4.40
N PRO A 38 6.44 6.95 -3.68
CA PRO A 38 5.38 7.84 -3.19
C PRO A 38 6.01 9.02 -2.45
N TRP A 39 5.60 10.25 -2.79
CA TRP A 39 6.13 11.42 -2.12
C TRP A 39 5.85 11.34 -0.62
N ARG A 40 6.92 11.37 0.19
CA ARG A 40 6.78 11.48 1.64
C ARG A 40 6.99 12.93 2.05
N LYS A 41 6.00 13.50 2.74
CA LYS A 41 6.11 14.81 3.38
C LYS A 41 7.25 14.76 4.41
N ARG A 42 8.20 15.70 4.33
CA ARG A 42 9.21 15.88 5.40
C ARG A 42 8.50 16.46 6.61
N SER A 43 8.79 15.97 7.81
CA SER A 43 8.25 16.55 9.04
C SER A 43 8.69 18.01 9.16
N ASN A 44 7.73 18.90 9.34
CA ASN A 44 7.99 20.32 9.53
C ASN A 44 8.31 20.61 11.01
N LEU A 45 8.93 21.76 11.32
CA LEU A 45 9.20 22.20 12.70
C LEU A 45 7.92 22.20 13.55
N LEU A 46 6.80 22.62 12.96
CA LEU A 46 5.47 22.61 13.59
C LEU A 46 4.99 21.18 13.92
N ASP A 47 5.24 20.21 13.03
CA ASP A 47 4.85 18.82 13.25
C ASP A 47 5.62 18.25 14.46
N GLN A 48 6.89 18.63 14.63
CA GLN A 48 7.70 18.21 15.78
C GLN A 48 7.25 18.88 17.09
N ALA A 49 6.88 20.17 17.05
CA ALA A 49 6.36 20.87 18.23
C ALA A 49 5.02 20.27 18.68
N PHE A 50 4.13 19.96 17.74
CA PHE A 50 2.85 19.32 18.03
C PHE A 50 3.04 17.94 18.66
N GLN A 51 3.96 17.12 18.14
CA GLN A 51 4.25 15.81 18.71
C GLN A 51 4.74 15.90 20.17
N LYS A 52 5.60 16.89 20.47
CA LYS A 52 6.08 17.14 21.83
C LYS A 52 4.95 17.55 22.78
N GLU A 53 3.98 18.32 22.30
CA GLU A 53 2.84 18.73 23.11
C GLU A 53 1.91 17.54 23.41
N LEU A 54 1.67 16.66 22.43
CA LEU A 54 0.92 15.42 22.66
C LEU A 54 1.58 14.55 23.74
N GLU A 55 2.90 14.34 23.65
CA GLU A 55 3.65 13.57 24.66
C GLU A 55 3.53 14.18 26.07
N ARG A 56 3.50 15.51 26.16
CA ARG A 56 3.36 16.22 27.44
C ARG A 56 1.97 15.97 28.03
N ILE A 57 0.92 16.15 27.24
CA ILE A 57 -0.46 15.95 27.66
C ILE A 57 -0.69 14.49 28.10
N GLU A 58 -0.13 13.53 27.37
CA GLU A 58 -0.20 12.10 27.73
C GLU A 58 0.46 11.82 29.08
N LYS A 59 1.63 12.39 29.35
CA LYS A 59 2.31 12.25 30.66
C LYS A 59 1.51 12.88 31.79
N GLU A 60 0.94 14.06 31.57
CA GLU A 60 0.09 14.72 32.57
C GLU A 60 -1.18 13.90 32.85
N LYS A 61 -1.78 13.31 31.81
CA LYS A 61 -2.93 12.42 31.92
C LYS A 61 -2.58 11.14 32.70
N ALA A 62 -1.48 10.47 32.34
CA ALA A 62 -1.02 9.28 33.04
C ALA A 62 -0.71 9.55 34.52
N LYS A 63 -0.10 10.70 34.82
CA LYS A 63 0.16 11.12 36.21
C LYS A 63 -1.15 11.35 36.99
N LYS A 64 -2.15 11.96 36.35
CA LYS A 64 -3.47 12.19 36.95
C LYS A 64 -4.19 10.87 37.23
N GLU A 65 -4.14 9.94 36.27
CA GLU A 65 -4.72 8.60 36.40
C GLU A 65 -4.04 7.81 37.53
N ALA A 66 -2.70 7.85 37.61
CA ALA A 66 -1.95 7.22 38.69
C ALA A 66 -2.31 7.80 40.07
N SER A 67 -2.43 9.13 40.18
CA SER A 67 -2.85 9.77 41.44
C SER A 67 -4.30 9.48 41.83
N ALA A 68 -5.16 9.14 40.86
CA ALA A 68 -6.54 8.76 41.10
C ALA A 68 -6.68 7.30 41.54
N THR A 69 -5.74 6.42 41.16
CA THR A 69 -5.73 5.01 41.57
C THR A 69 -5.06 4.75 42.93
N ASP A 70 -4.20 5.65 43.40
CA ASP A 70 -3.46 5.51 44.67
C ASP A 70 -4.22 6.02 45.92
N ASN A 71 -5.48 6.45 45.78
CA ASN A 71 -6.36 6.78 46.91
C ASN A 71 -7.47 5.72 47.04
N PRO A 72 -7.20 4.55 47.65
CA PRO A 72 -8.24 3.58 47.96
C PRO A 72 -9.01 4.07 49.19
N ASP A 73 -10.33 4.20 49.04
CA ASP A 73 -11.25 4.33 50.18
C ASP A 73 -11.19 3.09 51.10
#